data_AF-A0A7Y5PDF2-F1
#
_entry.id   AF-A0A7Y5PDF2-F1
#
_cell.length_a   1.000
_cell.length_b   1.000
_cell.length_c   1.000
_cell.angle_alpha   90.00
_cell.angle_beta   90.00
_cell.angle_gamma   90.00
#
_symmetry.space_group_name_H-M   'P 1'
#
loop_
_entity.id
_entity.type
_entity.pdbx_description
1 polymer ?
#
loop_
_entity_poly.entity_id
_entity_poly.type
_entity_poly.pdbx_seq_one_letter_code
_entity_poly.pdbx_strand_id
1 'polypeptide(L)'
;MSELQGQEGTSATPEPSAAESNFRRALLLSHRTREYIGEMESAAAQFCREARRNGHPPERMLRDAKRVIADVIDGQDAMIAERAILSCIQHYYRVD
;
A
#
# COMPACT_ATOMS: atom_id res chain seq x y z
N MET A 1 47.28 -7.72 15.56
CA MET A 1 46.77 -7.40 14.19
C MET A 1 45.52 -8.24 14.02
N SER A 2 44.38 -7.95 14.66
CA SER A 2 43.52 -6.76 14.64
C SER A 2 43.08 -6.36 13.23
N GLU A 3 41.75 -6.32 13.08
CA GLU A 3 40.93 -5.75 11.99
C GLU A 3 40.55 -6.68 10.83
N LEU A 4 39.44 -7.41 11.01
CA LEU A 4 38.49 -7.67 9.94
C LEU A 4 37.08 -7.30 10.43
N GLN A 5 36.83 -6.00 10.30
CA GLN A 5 35.59 -5.35 9.86
C GLN A 5 34.26 -6.03 10.18
N GLY A 6 33.48 -5.36 11.03
CA GLY A 6 32.04 -5.55 11.13
C GLY A 6 31.36 -5.19 9.80
N GLN A 7 30.59 -6.15 9.28
CA GLN A 7 29.49 -5.86 8.37
C GLN A 7 28.23 -5.68 9.21
N GLU A 8 27.99 -4.44 9.64
CA GLU A 8 26.66 -4.01 10.02
C GLU A 8 25.81 -4.02 8.75
N GLY A 9 25.00 -5.07 8.60
CA GLY A 9 23.96 -5.15 7.58
C GLY A 9 22.94 -4.06 7.87
N THR A 10 23.11 -2.91 7.22
CA THR A 10 22.13 -1.82 7.20
C THR A 10 20.75 -2.42 6.95
N SER A 11 19.82 -2.15 7.85
CA SER A 11 18.42 -2.57 7.74
C SER A 11 17.78 -1.71 6.64
N ALA A 12 18.06 -2.04 5.38
CA ALA A 12 17.41 -1.45 4.24
C ALA A 12 15.94 -1.87 4.29
N THR A 13 15.07 -1.00 4.78
CA THR A 13 13.64 -1.12 4.51
C THR A 13 13.48 -1.19 2.99
N PRO A 14 12.85 -2.24 2.43
CA PRO A 14 12.67 -2.33 0.99
C PRO A 14 11.90 -1.10 0.52
N GLU A 15 12.43 -0.43 -0.51
CA GLU A 15 11.78 0.71 -1.14
C GLU A 15 10.36 0.34 -1.59
N PRO A 16 9.37 1.22 -1.43
CA PRO A 16 7.99 0.93 -1.80
C PRO A 16 7.88 0.70 -3.30
N SER A 17 7.02 -0.25 -3.71
CA SER A 17 6.78 -0.49 -5.13
C SER A 17 6.16 0.74 -5.81
N ALA A 18 6.18 0.78 -7.15
CA ALA A 18 5.53 1.85 -7.90
C ALA A 18 4.02 1.93 -7.60
N ALA A 19 3.34 0.78 -7.48
CA ALA A 19 1.94 0.74 -7.13
C ALA A 19 1.67 1.17 -5.67
N GLU A 20 2.55 0.80 -4.72
CA GLU A 20 2.46 1.28 -3.34
C GLU A 20 2.64 2.81 -3.27
N SER A 21 3.62 3.35 -3.97
CA SER A 21 3.89 4.79 -4.03
C SER A 21 2.72 5.56 -4.65
N ASN A 22 2.13 5.04 -5.74
CA ASN A 22 0.96 5.64 -6.35
C ASN A 22 -0.26 5.60 -5.42
N PHE A 23 -0.49 4.46 -4.74
CA PHE A 23 -1.57 4.31 -3.79
C PHE A 23 -1.43 5.27 -2.61
N ARG A 24 -0.22 5.40 -2.04
CA ARG A 24 0.09 6.40 -1.00
C ARG A 24 -0.24 7.82 -1.44
N ARG A 25 0.17 8.20 -2.64
CA ARG A 25 -0.11 9.54 -3.21
C ARG A 25 -1.61 9.79 -3.36
N ALA A 26 -2.34 8.83 -3.93
CA ALA A 26 -3.79 8.97 -4.15
C ALA A 26 -4.57 9.02 -2.83
N LEU A 27 -4.18 8.23 -1.82
CA LEU A 27 -4.71 8.31 -0.46
C LEU A 27 -4.52 9.69 0.15
N LEU A 28 -3.30 10.25 0.09
CA LEU A 28 -3.00 11.55 0.67
C LEU A 28 -3.82 12.68 0.02
N LEU A 29 -3.94 12.66 -1.30
CA LEU A 29 -4.74 13.63 -2.04
C LEU A 29 -6.22 13.51 -1.70
N SER A 30 -6.75 12.28 -1.67
CA SER A 30 -8.15 12.01 -1.32
C SER A 30 -8.49 12.45 0.10
N HIS A 31 -7.59 12.19 1.05
CA HIS A 31 -7.73 12.61 2.43
C HIS A 31 -7.77 14.14 2.57
N ARG A 32 -6.87 14.85 1.86
CA ARG A 32 -6.75 16.31 1.97
C ARG A 32 -7.85 17.07 1.24
N THR A 33 -8.24 16.65 0.03
CA THR A 33 -9.13 17.45 -0.83
C THR A 33 -10.53 16.88 -0.96
N ARG A 34 -10.75 15.60 -0.63
CA ARG A 34 -12.01 14.86 -0.84
C ARG A 34 -12.44 14.66 -2.30
N GLU A 35 -11.60 15.01 -3.28
CA GLU A 35 -11.96 14.97 -4.71
C GLU A 35 -11.37 13.78 -5.48
N TYR A 36 -10.31 13.14 -4.97
CA TYR A 36 -9.53 12.09 -5.67
C TYR A 36 -9.98 10.65 -5.37
N ILE A 37 -11.25 10.48 -4.98
CA ILE A 37 -11.75 9.18 -4.50
C ILE A 37 -11.64 8.11 -5.59
N GLY A 38 -11.98 8.43 -6.84
CA GLY A 38 -11.89 7.47 -7.95
C GLY A 38 -10.45 7.05 -8.26
N GLU A 39 -9.51 7.99 -8.22
CA GLU A 39 -8.09 7.74 -8.40
C GLU A 39 -7.52 6.89 -7.26
N MET A 40 -7.96 7.14 -6.03
CA MET A 40 -7.60 6.31 -4.88
C MET A 40 -8.18 4.90 -5.00
N GLU A 41 -9.45 4.74 -5.40
CA GLU A 41 -10.06 3.43 -5.62
C GLU A 41 -9.30 2.67 -6.73
N SER A 42 -8.93 3.33 -7.82
CA SER A 42 -8.15 2.76 -8.92
C SER A 42 -6.72 2.37 -8.51
N ALA A 43 -6.04 3.25 -7.76
CA ALA A 43 -4.69 2.98 -7.26
C ALA A 43 -4.67 1.83 -6.24
N ALA A 44 -5.67 1.76 -5.36
CA ALA A 44 -5.87 0.63 -4.45
C ALA A 44 -6.06 -0.68 -5.22
N ALA A 45 -6.92 -0.66 -6.24
CA ALA A 45 -7.15 -1.83 -7.09
C ALA A 45 -5.87 -2.28 -7.81
N GLN A 46 -5.07 -1.35 -8.33
CA GLN A 46 -3.79 -1.64 -8.96
C GLN A 46 -2.81 -2.28 -7.98
N PHE A 47 -2.62 -1.68 -6.80
CA PHE A 47 -1.76 -2.19 -5.73
C PHE A 47 -2.13 -3.63 -5.36
N CYS A 48 -3.42 -3.90 -5.16
CA CYS A 48 -3.89 -5.21 -4.75
C CYS A 48 -3.85 -6.26 -5.88
N ARG A 49 -4.08 -5.87 -7.14
CA ARG A 49 -3.83 -6.77 -8.29
C ARG A 49 -2.35 -7.12 -8.44
N GLU A 50 -1.45 -6.17 -8.23
CA GLU A 50 -0.01 -6.41 -8.30
C GLU A 50 0.45 -7.36 -7.19
N ALA A 51 -0.04 -7.17 -5.96
CA ALA A 51 0.20 -8.10 -4.85
C ALA A 51 -0.21 -9.53 -5.22
N ARG A 52 -1.38 -9.71 -5.84
CA ARG A 52 -1.82 -11.02 -6.34
C ARG A 52 -0.90 -11.57 -7.43
N ARG A 53 -0.51 -10.76 -8.42
CA ARG A 53 0.41 -11.18 -9.50
C ARG A 53 1.76 -11.64 -8.95
N ASN A 54 2.20 -11.03 -7.85
CA ASN A 54 3.41 -11.42 -7.13
C ASN A 54 3.21 -12.63 -6.19
N GLY A 55 2.05 -13.28 -6.22
CA GLY A 55 1.75 -14.47 -5.43
C GLY A 55 1.46 -14.19 -3.95
N HIS A 56 1.24 -12.94 -3.55
CA HIS A 56 0.89 -12.64 -2.16
C HIS A 56 -0.52 -13.15 -1.87
N PRO A 57 -0.73 -13.92 -0.78
CA PRO A 57 -2.07 -14.34 -0.37
C PRO A 57 -2.92 -13.14 0.08
N PRO A 58 -4.26 -13.26 0.05
CA PRO A 58 -5.17 -12.14 0.35
C PRO A 58 -4.95 -11.55 1.75
N GLU A 59 -4.65 -12.38 2.75
CA GLU A 59 -4.39 -11.92 4.11
C GLU A 59 -3.13 -11.04 4.18
N ARG A 60 -2.08 -11.39 3.42
CA ARG A 60 -0.86 -10.57 3.36
C ARG A 60 -1.12 -9.27 2.62
N MET A 61 -1.81 -9.32 1.48
CA MET A 61 -2.23 -8.13 0.75
C MET A 61 -3.03 -7.16 1.64
N LEU A 62 -3.98 -7.66 2.45
CA LEU A 62 -4.77 -6.82 3.34
C LEU A 62 -3.95 -6.19 4.46
N ARG A 63 -2.96 -6.91 5.01
CA ARG A 63 -2.02 -6.35 5.99
C ARG A 63 -1.19 -5.23 5.37
N ASP A 64 -0.68 -5.43 4.15
CA ASP A 64 0.11 -4.43 3.44
C ASP A 64 -0.73 -3.20 3.09
N ALA A 65 -1.96 -3.38 2.59
CA ALA A 65 -2.90 -2.29 2.33
C ALA A 65 -3.23 -1.51 3.61
N LYS A 66 -3.51 -2.21 4.72
CA LYS A 66 -3.78 -1.58 6.02
C LYS A 66 -2.58 -0.77 6.50
N ARG A 67 -1.35 -1.29 6.36
CA ARG A 67 -0.12 -0.56 6.70
C ARG A 67 -0.03 0.74 5.90
N VAL A 68 -0.16 0.65 4.57
CA VAL A 68 -0.09 1.82 3.68
C VAL A 68 -1.13 2.88 4.04
N ILE A 69 -2.37 2.47 4.31
CA ILE A 69 -3.44 3.39 4.71
C ILE A 69 -3.09 4.05 6.06
N ALA A 70 -2.71 3.26 7.07
CA ALA A 70 -2.35 3.77 8.39
C ALA A 70 -1.19 4.78 8.33
N ASP A 71 -0.16 4.49 7.52
CA ASP A 71 0.99 5.39 7.35
C ASP A 71 0.61 6.76 6.74
N VAL A 72 -0.48 6.84 5.97
CA VAL A 72 -0.84 8.05 5.23
C VAL A 72 -1.89 8.90 5.96
N ILE A 73 -2.88 8.26 6.60
CA ILE A 73 -4.02 8.98 7.21
C ILE A 73 -4.16 8.75 8.71
N ASP A 74 -3.32 7.90 9.32
CA ASP A 74 -3.24 7.67 10.78
C ASP A 74 -4.61 7.52 11.48
N GLY A 75 -5.54 6.79 10.83
CA GLY A 75 -6.88 6.56 11.35
C GLY A 75 -7.81 7.79 11.41
N GLN A 76 -7.39 8.95 10.93
CA GLN A 76 -8.16 10.20 10.94
C GLN A 76 -9.33 10.21 9.95
N ASP A 77 -9.35 9.25 9.01
CA ASP A 77 -10.27 9.27 7.88
C ASP A 77 -10.80 7.88 7.54
N ALA A 78 -11.68 7.39 8.42
CA ALA A 78 -12.27 6.06 8.31
C ALA A 78 -12.99 5.83 6.98
N MET A 79 -13.69 6.84 6.44
CA MET A 79 -14.39 6.67 5.15
C MET A 79 -13.43 6.44 3.98
N ILE A 80 -12.31 7.17 3.94
CA ILE A 80 -11.28 6.97 2.91
C ILE A 80 -10.61 5.60 3.09
N ALA A 81 -10.28 5.25 4.33
CA ALA A 81 -9.69 3.95 4.67
C ALA A 81 -10.58 2.78 4.19
N GLU A 82 -11.87 2.83 4.54
CA GLU A 82 -12.84 1.78 4.20
C GLU A 82 -13.01 1.66 2.69
N ARG A 83 -13.17 2.77 1.95
CA ARG A 83 -13.30 2.73 0.49
C ARG A 83 -12.05 2.16 -0.18
N ALA A 84 -10.87 2.54 0.28
CA ALA A 84 -9.62 2.01 -0.24
C ALA A 84 -9.51 0.48 -0.03
N ILE A 85 -9.82 -0.01 1.18
CA ILE A 85 -9.81 -1.45 1.47
C ILE A 85 -10.88 -2.20 0.68
N LEU A 86 -12.10 -1.67 0.59
CA LEU A 86 -13.18 -2.29 -0.18
C LEU A 86 -12.79 -2.41 -1.65
N SER A 87 -12.20 -1.37 -2.24
CA SER A 87 -11.71 -1.43 -3.62
C SER A 87 -10.64 -2.52 -3.78
N CYS A 88 -9.70 -2.61 -2.84
CA CYS A 88 -8.69 -3.67 -2.83
C CYS A 88 -9.30 -5.08 -2.80
N ILE A 89 -10.25 -5.34 -1.91
CA ILE A 89 -10.92 -6.64 -1.78
C ILE A 89 -11.66 -7.00 -3.08
N GLN A 90 -12.44 -6.06 -3.61
CA GLN A 90 -13.24 -6.28 -4.82
C GLN A 90 -12.38 -6.62 -6.04
N HIS A 91 -11.21 -5.99 -6.16
CA HIS A 91 -10.35 -6.14 -7.34
C HIS A 91 -9.26 -7.20 -7.19
N TYR A 92 -8.95 -7.65 -5.97
CA TYR A 92 -7.97 -8.72 -5.77
C TYR A 92 -8.41 -10.02 -6.45
N TYR A 93 -9.68 -10.42 -6.29
CA TYR A 93 -10.20 -11.67 -6.87
C TYR A 93 -10.66 -11.55 -8.33
N ARG A 94 -10.77 -10.32 -8.86
CA ARG A 94 -11.21 -10.11 -10.23
C ARG A 94 -10.14 -10.63 -11.19
N VAL A 95 -10.53 -11.50 -12.10
CA VAL A 95 -9.71 -11.88 -13.25
C VAL A 95 -10.11 -10.90 -14.34
N ASP A 96 -9.16 -10.06 -14.77
CA ASP A 96 -9.35 -9.18 -15.92
C ASP A 96 -9.56 -10.01 -17.20
#